data_AF-A0A8S0UX41-F1
#
_entry.id   AF-A0A8S0UX41-F1
#
_cell.length_a   1.000
_cell.length_b   1.000
_cell.length_c   1.000
_cell.angle_alpha   90.00
_cell.angle_beta   90.00
_cell.angle_gamma   90.00
#
_symmetry.space_group_name_H-M   'P 1'
#
loop_
_entity.id
_entity.type
_entity.pdbx_description
1 polymer ?
#
loop_
_entity_poly.entity_id
_entity_poly.type
_entity_poly.pdbx_seq_one_letter_code
_entity_poly.pdbx_strand_id
1 'polypeptide(L)'
;MLDLFLDGFWLGEDTKTLINHHLIVAMDQTSYERCIFLRLHCYKLETDGVDYVGEKLCMSGDFIKMMWRRTRFLRDVLKHGYNFIFTDTDVLWLRNPFHHLSLNRSMDLQISTDKFNGNQWSEANPINTGFYMINSNNKTISLFDSWYAKKDNSTRLKEQDVLLRLMRQGWFRKLGLQVRFLDTVYFSGFCQDSRDVRAVTTVHANCCRSISAKLADLTAVIHDWKKYKGSSDNQTLTFRWSNHAACINSWRH
;
A
#
# COMPACT_ATOMS: atom_id res chain seq x y z
N MET A 1 -9.08 11.64 -1.60
CA MET A 1 -8.27 10.46 -1.20
C MET A 1 -7.42 10.79 0.02
N LEU A 2 -6.55 11.82 -0.05
CA LEU A 2 -5.70 12.21 1.09
C LEU A 2 -6.48 12.47 2.39
N ASP A 3 -7.63 13.14 2.34
CA ASP A 3 -8.42 13.36 3.56
C ASP A 3 -8.92 12.04 4.19
N LEU A 4 -9.37 11.10 3.35
CA LEU A 4 -9.82 9.78 3.79
C LEU A 4 -8.66 8.93 4.36
N PHE A 5 -7.48 9.03 3.75
CA PHE A 5 -6.25 8.45 4.28
C PHE A 5 -5.96 8.95 5.70
N LEU A 6 -6.04 10.26 5.91
CA LEU A 6 -5.82 10.88 7.22
C LEU A 6 -6.92 10.50 8.23
N ASP A 7 -8.18 10.40 7.80
CA ASP A 7 -9.28 9.91 8.64
C ASP A 7 -8.99 8.52 9.21
N GLY A 8 -8.32 7.65 8.46
CA GLY A 8 -7.81 6.36 8.96
C GLY A 8 -6.97 6.54 10.22
N PHE A 9 -5.99 7.44 10.20
CA PHE A 9 -5.13 7.71 11.35
C PHE A 9 -5.84 8.40 12.52
N TRP A 10 -6.83 9.27 12.25
CA TRP A 10 -7.58 9.94 13.32
C TRP A 10 -8.54 9.00 14.04
N LEU A 11 -9.12 8.05 13.32
CA LEU A 11 -10.11 7.10 13.83
C LEU A 11 -9.50 5.78 14.30
N GLY A 12 -8.25 5.49 13.92
CA GLY A 12 -7.56 4.27 14.28
C GLY A 12 -7.07 4.24 15.74
N GLU A 13 -6.74 3.03 16.20
CA GLU A 13 -6.19 2.78 17.52
C GLU A 13 -4.66 2.94 17.49
N ASP A 14 -4.13 3.83 18.32
CA ASP A 14 -2.69 4.13 18.42
C ASP A 14 -2.02 4.58 17.10
N THR A 15 -2.79 5.13 16.16
CA THR A 15 -2.28 5.60 14.86
C THR A 15 -2.11 7.12 14.79
N LYS A 16 -2.82 7.90 15.62
CA LYS A 16 -2.84 9.38 15.56
C LYS A 16 -1.45 10.03 15.57
N THR A 17 -0.54 9.54 16.41
CA THR A 17 0.83 10.10 16.51
C THR A 17 1.69 9.77 15.29
N LEU A 18 1.34 8.73 14.53
CA LEU A 18 2.08 8.30 13.35
C LEU A 18 1.97 9.31 12.21
N ILE A 19 0.93 10.16 12.18
CA ILE A 19 0.77 11.23 11.16
C ILE A 19 2.02 12.12 11.10
N ASN A 20 2.62 12.41 12.25
CA ASN A 20 3.84 13.25 12.36
C ASN A 20 5.11 12.55 11.84
N HIS A 21 5.01 11.27 11.48
CA HIS A 21 6.10 10.46 10.93
C HIS A 21 5.85 10.07 9.46
N HIS A 22 4.86 10.69 8.80
CA HIS A 22 4.57 10.46 7.38
C HIS A 22 5.16 11.57 6.50
N LEU A 23 5.89 11.17 5.46
CA LEU A 23 6.22 12.03 4.33
C LEU A 23 5.24 11.77 3.20
N ILE A 24 4.40 12.74 2.88
CA ILE A 24 3.50 12.68 1.74
C ILE A 24 4.26 13.07 0.48
N VAL A 25 4.37 12.12 -0.44
CA VAL A 25 5.00 12.33 -1.75
C VAL A 25 3.91 12.66 -2.77
N ALA A 26 3.79 13.94 -3.13
CA ALA A 26 2.81 14.42 -4.09
C ALA A 26 3.37 14.38 -5.52
N MET A 27 2.63 13.82 -6.46
CA MET A 27 3.02 13.69 -7.87
C MET A 27 2.36 14.75 -8.78
N ASP A 28 1.48 15.57 -8.22
CA ASP A 28 0.81 16.68 -8.89
C ASP A 28 0.74 17.90 -7.98
N GLN A 29 0.53 19.08 -8.58
CA GLN A 29 0.53 20.36 -7.87
C GLN A 29 -0.61 20.46 -6.84
N THR A 30 -1.81 20.02 -7.22
CA THR A 30 -3.01 20.10 -6.36
C THR A 30 -2.84 19.29 -5.08
N SER A 31 -2.32 18.05 -5.20
CA SER A 31 -2.02 17.20 -4.05
C SER A 31 -0.93 17.80 -3.16
N TYR A 32 0.09 18.44 -3.76
CA TYR A 32 1.15 19.09 -3.02
C TYR A 32 0.63 20.29 -2.21
N GLU A 33 -0.16 21.16 -2.84
CA GLU A 33 -0.79 22.31 -2.18
C GLU A 33 -1.73 21.88 -1.06
N ARG A 34 -2.54 20.84 -1.28
CA ARG A 34 -3.40 20.26 -0.22
C ARG A 34 -2.58 19.75 0.96
N CYS A 35 -1.46 19.07 0.70
CA CYS A 35 -0.57 18.59 1.74
C CYS A 35 0.03 19.74 2.58
N ILE A 36 0.52 20.79 1.92
CA ILE A 36 1.08 21.98 2.58
C ILE A 36 0.00 22.71 3.38
N PHE A 37 -1.21 22.86 2.84
CA PHE A 37 -2.35 23.46 3.52
C PHE A 37 -2.68 22.73 4.84
N LEU A 38 -2.59 21.39 4.83
CA LEU A 38 -2.80 20.54 6.01
C LEU A 38 -1.60 20.51 6.98
N ARG A 39 -0.51 21.23 6.68
CA ARG A 39 0.72 21.33 7.50
C ARG A 39 1.38 19.98 7.78
N LEU A 40 1.35 19.09 6.79
CA LEU A 40 2.02 17.79 6.83
C LEU A 40 3.47 17.89 6.34
N HIS A 41 4.26 16.82 6.47
CA HIS A 41 5.55 16.74 5.77
C HIS A 41 5.30 16.37 4.31
N CYS A 42 5.63 17.28 3.39
CA CYS A 42 5.29 17.16 1.98
C CYS A 42 6.55 17.17 1.12
N TYR A 43 6.59 16.30 0.10
CA TYR A 43 7.61 16.30 -0.93
C TYR A 43 6.94 16.30 -2.30
N LYS A 44 7.24 17.30 -3.13
CA LYS A 44 6.78 17.34 -4.52
C LYS A 44 7.72 16.51 -5.37
N LEU A 45 7.25 15.36 -5.85
CA LEU A 45 8.02 14.54 -6.78
C LEU A 45 7.93 15.15 -8.17
N GLU A 46 9.03 15.71 -8.64
CA GLU A 46 9.10 16.24 -10.01
C GLU A 46 8.84 15.13 -11.02
N THR A 47 8.08 15.46 -12.05
CA THR A 47 7.71 14.56 -13.14
C THR A 47 8.23 15.19 -14.42
N ASP A 48 8.86 14.40 -15.29
CA ASP A 48 9.60 14.89 -16.47
C ASP A 48 8.62 15.40 -17.55
N GLY A 49 7.90 16.50 -17.27
CA GLY A 49 6.93 17.15 -18.16
C GLY A 49 5.55 16.49 -18.23
N VAL A 50 5.26 15.47 -17.41
CA VAL A 50 3.94 14.81 -17.37
C VAL A 50 3.13 15.36 -16.18
N ASP A 51 2.02 16.00 -16.48
CA ASP A 51 1.05 16.39 -15.48
C ASP A 51 0.16 15.20 -15.10
N TYR A 52 0.22 14.79 -13.82
CA TYR A 52 -0.61 13.72 -13.27
C TYR A 52 -1.90 14.22 -12.62
N VAL A 53 -2.29 15.49 -12.85
CA VAL A 53 -3.59 16.01 -12.44
C VAL A 53 -4.73 15.12 -12.98
N GLY A 54 -5.69 14.85 -12.10
CA GLY A 54 -6.88 14.07 -12.41
C GLY A 54 -6.70 12.56 -12.19
N GLU A 55 -7.80 11.82 -12.38
CA GLU A 55 -7.82 10.39 -12.18
C GLU A 55 -7.02 9.65 -13.26
N LYS A 56 -6.08 8.80 -12.85
CA LYS A 56 -5.40 7.85 -13.71
C LYS A 56 -5.95 6.47 -13.45
N LEU A 57 -6.81 5.99 -14.35
CA LEU A 57 -7.39 4.65 -14.26
C LEU A 57 -6.29 3.60 -14.12
N CYS A 58 -6.51 2.63 -13.24
CA CYS A 58 -5.60 1.51 -13.06
C CYS A 58 -5.30 0.85 -14.42
N MET A 59 -4.02 0.55 -14.66
CA MET A 59 -3.47 0.01 -15.92
C MET A 59 -3.46 0.97 -17.13
N SER A 60 -3.84 2.24 -16.99
CA SER A 60 -3.59 3.25 -18.02
C SER A 60 -2.10 3.52 -18.24
N GLY A 61 -1.72 4.04 -19.41
CA GLY A 61 -0.31 4.34 -19.71
C GLY A 61 0.31 5.36 -18.75
N ASP A 62 -0.44 6.39 -18.38
CA ASP A 62 -0.02 7.38 -17.39
C ASP A 62 0.13 6.77 -16.00
N PHE A 63 -0.81 5.90 -15.59
CA PHE A 63 -0.71 5.16 -14.33
C PHE A 63 0.58 4.32 -14.28
N ILE A 64 0.91 3.59 -15.34
CA ILE A 64 2.15 2.79 -15.39
C ILE A 64 3.40 3.68 -15.25
N LYS A 65 3.46 4.81 -15.97
CA LYS A 65 4.58 5.76 -15.86
C LYS A 65 4.72 6.32 -14.44
N MET A 66 3.58 6.70 -13.84
CA MET A 66 3.49 7.21 -12.47
C MET A 66 4.07 6.21 -11.46
N MET A 67 3.69 4.94 -11.57
CA MET A 67 4.18 3.92 -10.65
C MET A 67 5.66 3.60 -10.84
N TRP A 68 6.19 3.61 -12.06
CA TRP A 68 7.63 3.49 -12.27
C TRP A 68 8.40 4.69 -11.72
N ARG A 69 7.84 5.91 -11.81
CA ARG A 69 8.43 7.11 -11.19
C ARG A 69 8.49 6.97 -9.66
N ARG A 70 7.42 6.45 -9.04
CA ARG A 70 7.40 6.06 -7.62
C ARG A 70 8.51 5.04 -7.30
N THR A 71 8.64 3.96 -8.09
CA THR A 71 9.69 2.95 -7.88
C THR A 71 11.10 3.55 -7.94
N ARG A 72 11.35 4.48 -8.86
CA ARG A 72 12.64 5.21 -8.94
C ARG A 72 12.91 6.01 -7.67
N PHE A 73 11.93 6.78 -7.21
CA PHE A 73 12.06 7.60 -6.00
C PHE A 73 12.39 6.72 -4.78
N LEU A 74 11.65 5.64 -4.57
CA LEU A 74 11.85 4.74 -3.43
C LEU A 74 13.20 4.01 -3.48
N ARG A 75 13.70 3.69 -4.68
CA ARG A 75 15.07 3.21 -4.88
C ARG A 75 16.09 4.23 -4.41
N ASP A 76 15.91 5.50 -4.77
CA ASP A 76 16.86 6.56 -4.41
C ASP A 76 16.84 6.79 -2.88
N VAL A 77 15.67 6.70 -2.23
CA VAL A 77 15.55 6.68 -0.76
C VAL A 77 16.34 5.53 -0.12
N LEU A 78 16.25 4.31 -0.68
CA LEU A 78 17.07 3.18 -0.21
C LEU A 78 18.57 3.46 -0.39
N LYS A 79 18.99 4.02 -1.52
CA LYS A 79 20.39 4.38 -1.79
C LYS A 79 20.94 5.44 -0.82
N HIS A 80 20.08 6.28 -0.27
CA HIS A 80 20.42 7.22 0.80
C HIS A 80 20.47 6.59 2.20
N GLY A 81 20.25 5.28 2.34
CA GLY A 81 20.39 4.56 3.60
C GLY A 81 19.15 4.56 4.50
N TYR A 82 18.00 5.03 4.01
CA TYR A 82 16.78 5.09 4.81
C TYR A 82 15.99 3.77 4.75
N ASN A 83 15.59 3.29 5.93
CA ASN A 83 14.55 2.27 6.07
C ASN A 83 13.19 2.98 6.08
N PHE A 84 12.17 2.39 5.48
CA PHE A 84 10.84 3.01 5.45
C PHE A 84 9.70 1.99 5.39
N ILE A 85 8.52 2.46 5.79
CA ILE A 85 7.25 1.85 5.43
C ILE A 85 6.70 2.65 4.26
N PHE A 86 6.37 1.96 3.19
CA PHE A 86 5.59 2.50 2.08
C PHE A 86 4.12 2.16 2.29
N THR A 87 3.25 3.13 2.03
CA THR A 87 1.79 2.94 2.02
C THR A 87 1.18 3.78 0.89
N ASP A 88 0.28 3.21 0.12
CA ASP A 88 -0.54 3.97 -0.82
C ASP A 88 -1.59 4.80 -0.05
N THR A 89 -2.08 5.88 -0.67
CA THR A 89 -3.08 6.79 -0.06
C THR A 89 -4.48 6.19 0.02
N ASP A 90 -4.70 5.02 -0.57
CA ASP A 90 -5.94 4.24 -0.49
C ASP A 90 -5.81 3.04 0.47
N VAL A 91 -4.88 3.15 1.43
CA VAL A 91 -4.73 2.25 2.57
C VAL A 91 -5.15 2.97 3.84
N LEU A 92 -6.22 2.50 4.48
CA LEU A 92 -6.64 2.99 5.80
C LEU A 92 -5.83 2.32 6.90
N TRP A 93 -5.34 3.11 7.85
CA TRP A 93 -4.60 2.64 9.03
C TRP A 93 -5.52 2.61 10.25
N LEU A 94 -6.12 1.45 10.51
CA LEU A 94 -7.08 1.26 11.62
C LEU A 94 -6.39 0.95 12.96
N ARG A 95 -5.17 0.40 12.92
CA ARG A 95 -4.31 0.18 14.09
C ARG A 95 -2.85 0.44 13.76
N ASN A 96 -2.03 0.61 14.79
CA ASN A 96 -0.58 0.71 14.65
C ASN A 96 0.03 -0.58 14.06
N PRO A 97 0.62 -0.56 12.85
CA PRO A 97 1.13 -1.77 12.20
C PRO A 97 2.44 -2.30 12.79
N PHE A 98 3.13 -1.52 13.62
CA PHE A 98 4.39 -1.96 14.23
C PHE A 98 4.21 -3.19 15.14
N HIS A 99 2.99 -3.45 15.64
CA HIS A 99 2.68 -4.67 16.39
C HIS A 99 2.73 -5.96 15.55
N HIS A 100 2.56 -5.85 14.23
CA HIS A 100 2.57 -7.00 13.32
C HIS A 100 3.79 -7.00 12.39
N LEU A 101 4.62 -5.96 12.42
CA LEU A 101 5.87 -5.87 11.67
C LEU A 101 7.05 -6.30 12.52
N SER A 102 8.00 -7.01 11.91
CA SER A 102 9.28 -7.30 12.54
C SER A 102 10.20 -6.10 12.39
N LEU A 103 10.67 -5.55 13.51
CA LEU A 103 11.70 -4.50 13.51
C LEU A 103 13.12 -5.06 13.42
N ASN A 104 13.26 -6.39 13.26
CA ASN A 104 14.56 -7.02 13.15
C ASN A 104 15.21 -6.64 11.82
N ARG A 105 16.44 -6.12 11.89
CA ARG A 105 17.25 -5.75 10.72
C ARG A 105 17.61 -6.93 9.82
N SER A 106 17.45 -8.17 10.29
CA SER A 106 17.61 -9.37 9.47
C SER A 106 16.50 -9.56 8.45
N MET A 107 15.33 -8.92 8.62
CA MET A 107 14.25 -8.93 7.64
C MET A 107 14.51 -7.83 6.60
N ASP A 108 14.64 -8.22 5.34
CA ASP A 108 14.94 -7.28 4.26
C ASP A 108 13.68 -6.58 3.76
N LEU A 109 12.58 -7.33 3.61
CA LEU A 109 11.30 -6.84 3.07
C LEU A 109 10.12 -7.54 3.76
N GLN A 110 9.11 -6.78 4.16
CA GLN A 110 7.83 -7.28 4.66
C GLN A 110 6.71 -6.66 3.82
N ILE A 111 6.04 -7.44 2.99
CA ILE A 111 5.17 -6.94 1.91
C ILE A 111 3.76 -7.51 1.97
N SER A 112 2.76 -6.68 1.72
CA SER A 112 1.36 -7.09 1.67
C SER A 112 1.08 -8.03 0.49
N THR A 113 -0.09 -8.68 0.52
CA THR A 113 -0.50 -9.65 -0.49
C THR A 113 -1.95 -9.40 -0.88
N ASP A 114 -2.30 -9.68 -2.13
CA ASP A 114 -3.69 -9.62 -2.58
C ASP A 114 -4.52 -10.80 -2.04
N LYS A 115 -3.85 -11.93 -1.80
CA LYS A 115 -4.40 -13.10 -1.10
C LYS A 115 -3.31 -13.76 -0.28
N PHE A 116 -3.61 -14.12 0.96
CA PHE A 116 -2.68 -14.84 1.82
C PHE A 116 -2.93 -16.35 1.76
N ASN A 117 -1.88 -17.12 1.49
CA ASN A 117 -1.94 -18.57 1.35
C ASN A 117 -1.77 -19.34 2.68
N GLY A 118 -1.67 -18.65 3.82
CA GLY A 118 -1.44 -19.25 5.12
C GLY A 118 0.04 -19.44 5.51
N ASN A 119 0.98 -19.14 4.61
CA ASN A 119 2.42 -19.24 4.87
C ASN A 119 3.15 -17.92 4.54
N GLN A 120 3.56 -17.21 5.59
CA GLN A 120 4.27 -15.93 5.49
C GLN A 120 5.67 -16.00 4.88
N TRP A 121 6.21 -17.20 4.63
CA TRP A 121 7.52 -17.40 3.99
C TRP A 121 7.41 -17.92 2.55
N SER A 122 6.19 -18.05 2.04
CA SER A 122 5.95 -18.63 0.71
C SER A 122 5.92 -17.55 -0.38
N GLU A 123 6.84 -17.64 -1.34
CA GLU A 123 6.84 -16.83 -2.57
C GLU A 123 5.66 -17.15 -3.51
N ALA A 124 4.79 -18.09 -3.16
CA ALA A 124 3.53 -18.33 -3.87
C ALA A 124 2.45 -17.26 -3.55
N ASN A 125 2.66 -16.44 -2.52
CA ASN A 125 1.75 -15.34 -2.23
C ASN A 125 1.77 -14.27 -3.35
N PRO A 126 0.61 -13.86 -3.88
CA PRO A 126 0.51 -12.74 -4.82
C PRO A 126 0.80 -11.42 -4.11
N ILE A 127 2.03 -10.90 -4.26
CA ILE A 127 2.45 -9.65 -3.63
C ILE A 127 1.61 -8.46 -4.06
N ASN A 128 1.41 -7.55 -3.11
CA ASN A 128 0.79 -6.25 -3.29
C ASN A 128 1.80 -5.15 -2.88
N THR A 129 1.91 -4.11 -3.69
CA THR A 129 2.91 -3.03 -3.49
C THR A 129 2.32 -1.80 -2.79
N GLY A 130 1.07 -1.86 -2.35
CA GLY A 130 0.42 -0.75 -1.65
C GLY A 130 0.75 -0.64 -0.17
N PHE A 131 1.34 -1.67 0.43
CA PHE A 131 1.91 -1.57 1.79
C PHE A 131 3.12 -2.50 1.94
N TYR A 132 4.26 -1.96 2.38
CA TYR A 132 5.41 -2.77 2.77
C TYR A 132 6.38 -2.02 3.67
N MET A 133 7.08 -2.75 4.53
CA MET A 133 8.25 -2.28 5.27
C MET A 133 9.52 -2.81 4.62
N ILE A 134 10.51 -1.96 4.40
CA ILE A 134 11.77 -2.34 3.77
C ILE A 134 12.96 -1.71 4.49
N ASN A 135 14.02 -2.50 4.65
CA ASN A 135 15.29 -2.03 5.18
C ASN A 135 16.27 -1.72 4.04
N SER A 136 16.97 -0.60 4.14
CA SER A 136 18.05 -0.26 3.21
C SER A 136 19.27 -1.12 3.47
N ASN A 137 19.66 -1.89 2.45
CA ASN A 137 20.91 -2.62 2.39
C ASN A 137 21.24 -2.97 0.93
N ASN A 138 22.41 -3.57 0.71
CA ASN A 138 22.87 -3.91 -0.64
C ASN A 138 21.90 -4.83 -1.40
N LYS A 139 21.18 -5.73 -0.72
CA LYS A 139 20.25 -6.66 -1.35
C LYS A 139 18.98 -5.95 -1.83
N THR A 140 18.39 -5.11 -0.98
CA THR A 140 17.16 -4.38 -1.30
C THR A 140 17.41 -3.29 -2.34
N ILE A 141 18.56 -2.62 -2.28
CA ILE A 141 19.01 -1.70 -3.33
C ILE A 141 19.17 -2.45 -4.67
N SER A 142 19.84 -3.61 -4.67
CA SER A 142 20.01 -4.43 -5.87
C SER A 142 18.68 -4.93 -6.45
N LEU A 143 17.71 -5.26 -5.59
CA LEU A 143 16.36 -5.60 -6.01
C LEU A 143 15.70 -4.42 -6.74
N PHE A 144 15.72 -3.23 -6.14
CA PHE A 144 15.09 -2.04 -6.74
C PHE A 144 15.81 -1.58 -8.01
N ASP A 145 17.14 -1.70 -8.09
CA ASP A 145 17.90 -1.45 -9.33
C ASP A 145 17.46 -2.42 -10.43
N SER A 146 17.41 -3.72 -10.14
CA SER A 146 16.98 -4.76 -11.09
C SER A 146 15.53 -4.59 -11.49
N TRP A 147 14.67 -4.20 -10.55
CA TRP A 147 13.25 -3.96 -10.77
C TRP A 147 13.02 -2.75 -11.67
N TYR A 148 13.63 -1.61 -11.36
CA TYR A 148 13.50 -0.39 -12.16
C TYR A 148 14.10 -0.55 -13.56
N ALA A 149 15.20 -1.30 -13.71
CA ALA A 149 15.81 -1.58 -15.00
C ALA A 149 14.88 -2.32 -15.98
N LYS A 150 13.82 -2.97 -15.50
CA LYS A 150 12.83 -3.66 -16.35
C LYS A 150 11.77 -2.73 -16.94
N LYS A 151 11.71 -1.45 -16.57
CA LYS A 151 10.62 -0.52 -16.97
C LYS A 151 10.38 -0.49 -18.49
N ASP A 152 11.46 -0.45 -19.29
CA ASP A 152 11.37 -0.29 -20.75
C ASP A 152 11.07 -1.61 -21.48
N ASN A 153 11.28 -2.74 -20.80
CA ASN A 153 11.09 -4.09 -21.35
C ASN A 153 9.81 -4.77 -20.80
N SER A 154 8.92 -4.00 -20.16
CA SER A 154 7.74 -4.51 -19.46
C SER A 154 6.44 -3.91 -20.03
N THR A 155 6.26 -3.99 -21.35
CA THR A 155 5.12 -3.41 -22.06
C THR A 155 3.79 -3.87 -21.46
N ARG A 156 2.93 -2.91 -21.07
CA ARG A 156 1.61 -3.10 -20.43
C ARG A 156 1.61 -3.74 -19.04
N LEU A 157 2.75 -3.81 -18.37
CA LEU A 157 2.83 -4.30 -17.00
C LEU A 157 3.08 -3.15 -16.04
N LYS A 158 2.37 -3.15 -14.93
CA LYS A 158 2.72 -2.28 -13.80
C LYS A 158 3.91 -2.89 -13.04
N GLU A 159 4.63 -2.06 -12.33
CA GLU A 159 5.76 -2.38 -11.47
C GLU A 159 5.48 -3.57 -10.54
N GLN A 160 4.29 -3.67 -9.92
CA GLN A 160 3.92 -4.83 -9.09
C GLN A 160 3.96 -6.15 -9.87
N ASP A 161 3.47 -6.17 -11.10
CA ASP A 161 3.47 -7.38 -11.94
C ASP A 161 4.92 -7.79 -12.26
N VAL A 162 5.78 -6.81 -12.49
CA VAL A 162 7.21 -7.04 -12.75
C VAL A 162 7.93 -7.54 -11.51
N LEU A 163 7.64 -6.99 -10.33
CA LEU A 163 8.21 -7.48 -9.08
C LEU A 163 7.80 -8.93 -8.80
N LEU A 164 6.53 -9.26 -9.03
CA LEU A 164 6.01 -10.62 -8.91
C LEU A 164 6.71 -11.57 -9.88
N ARG A 165 6.95 -11.14 -11.12
CA ARG A 165 7.73 -11.92 -12.10
C ARG A 165 9.17 -12.13 -11.67
N LEU A 166 9.84 -11.11 -11.16
CA LEU A 166 11.21 -11.23 -10.63
C LEU A 166 11.27 -12.22 -9.47
N MET A 167 10.33 -12.11 -8.52
CA MET A 167 10.21 -13.06 -7.41
C MET A 167 10.05 -14.49 -7.92
N ARG A 168 9.10 -14.72 -8.85
CA ARG A 168 8.85 -16.05 -9.45
C ARG A 168 10.03 -16.60 -10.26
N GLN A 169 10.88 -15.72 -10.79
CA GLN A 169 12.13 -16.08 -11.45
C GLN A 169 13.29 -16.34 -10.46
N GLY A 170 13.02 -16.35 -9.15
CA GLY A 170 14.00 -16.67 -8.12
C GLY A 170 14.93 -15.52 -7.74
N TRP A 171 14.64 -14.27 -8.14
CA TRP A 171 15.50 -13.13 -7.80
C TRP A 171 15.62 -12.89 -6.30
N PHE A 172 14.56 -13.14 -5.52
CA PHE A 172 14.61 -12.97 -4.07
C PHE A 172 15.62 -13.94 -3.44
N ARG A 173 15.60 -15.21 -3.86
CA ARG A 173 16.56 -16.23 -3.44
C ARG A 173 17.98 -15.91 -3.93
N LYS A 174 18.13 -15.47 -5.19
CA LYS A 174 19.42 -15.09 -5.77
C LYS A 174 20.10 -13.96 -5.01
N LEU A 175 19.32 -12.99 -4.52
CA LEU A 175 19.81 -11.87 -3.71
C LEU A 175 19.92 -12.25 -2.21
N GLY A 176 19.50 -13.45 -1.81
CA GLY A 176 19.46 -13.89 -0.43
C GLY A 176 18.56 -13.03 0.46
N LEU A 177 17.47 -12.51 -0.10
CA LEU A 177 16.52 -11.66 0.62
C LEU A 177 15.73 -12.47 1.65
N GLN A 178 15.66 -11.92 2.86
CA GLN A 178 14.73 -12.37 3.89
C GLN A 178 13.41 -11.62 3.73
N VAL A 179 12.43 -12.29 3.14
CA VAL A 179 11.13 -11.69 2.81
C VAL A 179 10.03 -12.35 3.63
N ARG A 180 9.17 -11.52 4.24
CA ARG A 180 7.96 -11.96 4.92
C ARG A 180 6.73 -11.42 4.19
N PHE A 181 5.80 -12.29 3.88
CA PHE A 181 4.51 -11.94 3.29
C PHE A 181 3.49 -11.69 4.39
N LEU A 182 2.81 -10.55 4.32
CA LEU A 182 1.91 -10.11 5.37
C LEU A 182 0.53 -10.75 5.22
N ASP A 183 0.02 -11.30 6.33
CA ASP A 183 -1.28 -11.95 6.41
C ASP A 183 -2.42 -10.94 6.28
N THR A 184 -3.38 -11.24 5.40
CA THR A 184 -4.57 -10.41 5.13
C THR A 184 -5.51 -10.29 6.33
N VAL A 185 -5.37 -11.12 7.36
CA VAL A 185 -6.06 -10.91 8.65
C VAL A 185 -5.66 -9.57 9.28
N TYR A 186 -4.38 -9.19 9.19
CA TYR A 186 -3.88 -7.92 9.74
C TYR A 186 -3.81 -6.84 8.65
N PHE A 187 -3.31 -7.19 7.47
CA PHE A 187 -3.11 -6.27 6.35
C PHE A 187 -4.15 -6.55 5.26
N SER A 188 -5.40 -6.22 5.57
CA SER A 188 -6.57 -6.51 4.74
C SER A 188 -6.55 -5.73 3.43
N GLY A 189 -7.31 -6.22 2.45
CA GLY A 189 -7.71 -5.42 1.30
C GLY A 189 -8.92 -6.03 0.59
N PHE A 190 -9.54 -5.30 -0.32
CA PHE A 190 -10.77 -5.73 -0.99
C PHE A 190 -10.59 -7.01 -1.85
N CYS A 191 -9.36 -7.40 -2.20
CA CYS A 191 -9.09 -8.71 -2.80
C CYS A 191 -9.35 -9.90 -1.84
N GLN A 192 -9.17 -9.67 -0.53
CA GLN A 192 -9.41 -10.62 0.55
C GLN A 192 -9.59 -9.87 1.87
N ASP A 193 -10.83 -9.71 2.30
CA ASP A 193 -11.15 -9.05 3.55
C ASP A 193 -10.61 -9.82 4.77
N SER A 194 -10.18 -9.06 5.77
CA SER A 194 -9.90 -9.62 7.08
C SER A 194 -11.17 -10.22 7.68
N ARG A 195 -11.04 -11.46 8.13
CA ARG A 195 -12.07 -12.19 8.87
C ARG A 195 -12.14 -11.83 10.35
N ASP A 196 -11.26 -10.96 10.85
CA ASP A 196 -11.25 -10.55 12.26
C ASP A 196 -11.02 -9.03 12.39
N VAL A 197 -12.12 -8.29 12.59
CA VAL A 197 -12.11 -6.84 12.82
C VAL A 197 -11.35 -6.43 14.09
N ARG A 198 -11.14 -7.35 15.04
CA ARG A 198 -10.37 -7.08 16.26
C ARG A 198 -8.86 -7.13 15.99
N ALA A 199 -8.44 -7.80 14.91
CA ALA A 199 -7.04 -7.95 14.53
C ALA A 199 -6.64 -7.03 13.36
N VAL A 200 -7.60 -6.63 12.50
CA VAL A 200 -7.29 -5.82 11.31
C VAL A 200 -6.48 -4.57 11.67
N THR A 201 -5.43 -4.32 10.92
CA THR A 201 -4.50 -3.21 11.15
C THR A 201 -4.61 -2.19 10.02
N THR A 202 -4.58 -2.66 8.78
CA THR A 202 -4.76 -1.82 7.60
C THR A 202 -5.82 -2.38 6.68
N VAL A 203 -6.48 -1.53 5.91
CA VAL A 203 -7.41 -1.94 4.84
C VAL A 203 -7.04 -1.20 3.55
N HIS A 204 -6.58 -1.94 2.54
CA HIS A 204 -6.22 -1.40 1.22
C HIS A 204 -7.37 -1.56 0.23
N ALA A 205 -7.72 -0.51 -0.50
CA ALA A 205 -8.59 -0.59 -1.68
C ALA A 205 -7.91 -1.22 -2.91
N ASN A 206 -7.24 -2.37 -2.74
CA ASN A 206 -6.74 -3.19 -3.84
C ASN A 206 -7.91 -3.85 -4.60
N CYS A 207 -7.63 -4.52 -5.72
CA CYS A 207 -8.69 -5.06 -6.60
C CYS A 207 -9.76 -4.03 -7.02
N CYS A 208 -9.38 -2.76 -7.12
CA CYS A 208 -10.28 -1.66 -7.46
C CYS A 208 -9.66 -0.79 -8.56
N ARG A 209 -10.47 -0.37 -9.54
CA ARG A 209 -9.97 0.29 -10.76
C ARG A 209 -10.01 1.83 -10.70
N SER A 210 -11.08 2.40 -10.15
CA SER A 210 -11.31 3.85 -10.15
C SER A 210 -11.19 4.48 -8.76
N ILE A 211 -10.73 5.73 -8.70
CA ILE A 211 -10.64 6.55 -7.49
C ILE A 211 -12.03 6.77 -6.89
N SER A 212 -13.05 7.01 -7.71
CA SER A 212 -14.43 7.19 -7.24
C SER A 212 -14.96 5.96 -6.50
N ALA A 213 -14.68 4.76 -7.04
CA ALA A 213 -15.04 3.51 -6.39
C ALA A 213 -14.24 3.28 -5.10
N LYS A 214 -12.93 3.54 -5.13
CA LYS A 214 -12.07 3.46 -3.94
C LYS A 214 -12.60 4.36 -2.82
N LEU A 215 -12.97 5.61 -3.13
CA LEU A 215 -13.53 6.55 -2.16
C LEU A 215 -14.84 6.04 -1.56
N ALA A 216 -15.76 5.54 -2.40
CA ALA A 216 -17.04 5.03 -1.93
C ALA A 216 -16.87 3.86 -0.95
N ASP A 217 -16.10 2.84 -1.33
CA ASP A 217 -15.96 1.63 -0.52
C ASP A 217 -15.05 1.84 0.70
N LEU A 218 -14.01 2.67 0.62
CA LEU A 218 -13.21 3.04 1.82
C LEU A 218 -14.03 3.90 2.80
N THR A 219 -14.96 4.73 2.31
CA THR A 219 -15.90 5.44 3.19
C THR A 219 -16.81 4.46 3.93
N ALA A 220 -17.28 3.40 3.24
CA ALA A 220 -18.03 2.33 3.88
C ALA A 220 -17.20 1.59 4.96
N VAL A 221 -15.92 1.30 4.69
CA VAL A 221 -15.00 0.73 5.68
C VAL A 221 -14.87 1.61 6.92
N ILE A 222 -14.78 2.94 6.77
CA ILE A 222 -14.76 3.87 7.91
C ILE A 222 -16.07 3.83 8.71
N HIS A 223 -17.22 3.73 8.04
CA HIS A 223 -18.51 3.59 8.74
C HIS A 223 -18.60 2.27 9.52
N ASP A 224 -18.14 1.17 8.92
CA ASP A 224 -18.09 -0.12 9.58
C ASP A 224 -17.15 -0.09 10.79
N TRP A 225 -15.97 0.53 10.64
CA TRP A 225 -15.02 0.72 11.73
C TRP A 225 -15.63 1.52 12.89
N LYS A 226 -16.31 2.64 12.60
CA LYS A 226 -17.01 3.44 13.63
C LYS A 226 -18.09 2.63 14.33
N LYS A 227 -18.87 1.84 13.59
CA LYS A 227 -19.90 0.95 14.15
C LYS A 227 -19.27 -0.09 15.08
N TYR A 228 -18.18 -0.72 14.67
CA TYR A 228 -17.43 -1.66 15.50
C TYR A 228 -16.95 -1.00 16.80
N LYS A 229 -16.33 0.18 16.71
CA LYS A 229 -15.83 0.94 17.89
C LYS A 229 -16.93 1.39 18.85
N GLY A 230 -18.16 1.55 18.37
CA GLY A 230 -19.33 1.89 19.20
C GLY A 230 -20.13 0.67 19.71
N SER A 231 -19.77 -0.56 19.33
CA SER A 231 -20.51 -1.78 19.69
C SER A 231 -19.98 -2.42 20.98
N SER A 232 -20.83 -3.18 21.68
CA SER A 232 -20.40 -4.03 22.82
C SER A 232 -19.80 -5.34 22.34
N ASP A 233 -18.99 -6.00 23.18
CA ASP A 233 -18.21 -7.21 22.82
C ASP A 233 -19.04 -8.32 22.15
N ASN A 234 -20.29 -8.55 22.59
CA ASN A 234 -21.16 -9.58 22.01
C ASN A 234 -21.59 -9.29 20.56
N GLN A 235 -21.67 -8.02 20.15
CA GLN A 235 -22.00 -7.63 18.78
C GLN A 235 -20.78 -7.69 17.85
N THR A 236 -19.56 -7.75 18.39
CA THR A 236 -18.33 -7.86 17.58
C THR A 236 -18.19 -9.23 16.92
N LEU A 237 -18.78 -10.29 17.50
CA LEU A 237 -18.75 -11.65 16.96
C LEU A 237 -19.56 -11.81 15.66
N THR A 238 -20.54 -10.93 15.41
CA THR A 238 -21.37 -10.95 14.20
C THR A 238 -20.97 -9.87 13.20
N PHE A 239 -19.88 -9.14 13.45
CA PHE A 239 -19.40 -8.09 12.58
C PHE A 239 -19.08 -8.61 11.18
N ARG A 240 -19.49 -7.85 10.17
CA ARG A 240 -19.16 -8.09 8.76
C ARG A 240 -18.86 -6.76 8.09
N TRP A 241 -17.81 -6.74 7.28
CA TRP A 241 -17.54 -5.62 6.39
C TRP A 241 -18.65 -5.46 5.37
N SER A 242 -18.93 -4.22 5.01
CA SER A 242 -19.73 -3.86 3.85
C SER A 242 -19.09 -4.45 2.59
N ASN A 243 -19.92 -4.86 1.63
CA ASN A 243 -19.42 -5.36 0.35
C ASN A 243 -18.82 -4.21 -0.46
N HIS A 244 -17.64 -4.42 -1.05
CA HIS A 244 -16.92 -3.46 -1.91
C HIS A 244 -17.53 -3.36 -3.31
N ALA A 245 -18.83 -3.07 -3.36
CA ALA A 245 -19.63 -3.13 -4.57
C ALA A 245 -19.19 -2.09 -5.60
N ALA A 246 -18.78 -0.89 -5.18
CA ALA A 246 -18.32 0.13 -6.12
C ALA A 246 -17.04 -0.34 -6.83
N CYS A 247 -16.10 -0.91 -6.09
CA CYS A 247 -14.85 -1.45 -6.61
C CYS A 247 -15.08 -2.66 -7.51
N ILE A 248 -15.97 -3.59 -7.15
CA ILE A 248 -16.35 -4.71 -8.02
C ILE A 248 -16.94 -4.19 -9.34
N ASN A 249 -17.83 -3.20 -9.28
CA ASN A 249 -18.48 -2.64 -10.47
C ASN A 249 -17.53 -1.79 -11.33
N SER A 250 -16.46 -1.23 -10.75
CA SER A 250 -15.45 -0.45 -11.47
C SER A 250 -14.72 -1.22 -12.57
N TRP A 251 -14.79 -2.55 -12.58
CA TRP A 251 -14.21 -3.41 -13.61
C TRP A 251 -15.09 -3.60 -14.85
N ARG A 252 -16.37 -3.20 -14.80
CA ARG A 252 -17.34 -3.39 -15.90
C ARG A 252 -17.27 -2.29 -16.97
N HIS A 253 -16.53 -1.22 -16.70
CA HIS A 253 -16.42 -0.02 -17.55
C HIS A 253 -14.95 0.37 -17.70
#